data_AF-A0A537NJX0-F1
#
_entry.id   AF-A0A537NJX0-F1
#
_cell.length_a   1.000
_cell.length_b   1.000
_cell.length_c   1.000
_cell.angle_alpha   90.00
_cell.angle_beta   90.00
_cell.angle_gamma   90.00
#
_symmetry.space_group_name_H-M   'P 1'
#
loop_
_entity.id
_entity.type
_entity.pdbx_description
1 polymer ?
#
loop_
_entity_poly.entity_id
_entity_poly.type
_entity_poly.pdbx_seq_one_letter_code
_entity_poly.pdbx_strand_id
1 'polypeptide(L)'
;MQSAACARSRPYFAVLAEAIKISTMTQPSLTFHSVHSIAVEVPTTYALGTSRGVITKVPLLLIDLETEEGITGRSYLWGYFPATVSAITKILEEVARTVKGERLAPVDLWSRLSERFALIGVQGIV
;
A
#
# COMPACT_ATOMS: atom_id res chain seq x y z
N MET A 1 4.86 -1.86 46.46
CA MET A 1 5.35 -0.89 45.44
C MET A 1 4.80 -1.32 44.10
N GLN A 2 3.90 -0.49 43.57
CA GLN A 2 2.92 -0.81 42.54
C GLN A 2 3.17 0.16 41.37
N SER A 3 3.39 -0.34 40.15
CA SER A 3 3.29 0.40 38.88
C SER A 3 3.81 -0.49 37.74
N ALA A 4 3.21 -0.68 36.57
CA ALA A 4 1.88 -0.46 36.04
C ALA A 4 1.92 -1.23 34.70
N ALA A 5 1.16 -2.31 34.57
CA ALA A 5 0.89 -2.93 33.29
C ALA A 5 0.02 -1.95 32.49
N CYS A 6 0.64 -1.15 31.63
CA CYS A 6 -0.07 -0.19 30.78
C CYS A 6 -0.50 -0.88 29.49
N ALA A 7 -1.76 -1.33 29.50
CA ALA A 7 -2.53 -1.66 28.32
C ALA A 7 -2.48 -0.50 27.30
N ARG A 8 -1.91 -0.76 26.12
CA ARG A 8 -2.14 0.04 24.91
C ARG A 8 -2.44 -0.88 23.73
N SER A 9 -3.49 -1.68 23.91
CA SER A 9 -4.22 -2.31 22.82
C SER A 9 -5.01 -1.23 22.05
N ARG A 10 -4.64 -1.05 20.77
CA ARG A 10 -5.34 -0.38 19.64
C ARG A 10 -5.15 1.14 19.49
N PRO A 11 -4.82 1.58 18.26
CA PRO A 11 -5.91 2.06 17.40
C PRO A 11 -5.79 1.69 15.91
N TYR A 12 -5.23 0.53 15.53
CA TYR A 12 -5.29 0.11 14.11
C TYR A 12 -6.75 -0.03 13.61
N PHE A 13 -7.64 -0.46 14.50
CA PHE A 13 -9.08 -0.59 14.23
C PHE A 13 -9.80 0.76 14.08
N ALA A 14 -9.32 1.81 14.75
CA ALA A 14 -9.94 3.14 14.67
C ALA A 14 -9.60 3.81 13.33
N VAL A 15 -8.35 3.68 12.87
CA VAL A 15 -7.94 4.16 11.53
C VAL A 15 -8.68 3.41 10.42
N LEU A 16 -8.86 2.08 10.56
CA LEU A 16 -9.69 1.30 9.65
C LEU A 16 -11.16 1.76 9.66
N ALA A 17 -11.72 2.03 10.84
CA ALA A 17 -13.10 2.54 10.96
C ALA A 17 -13.26 3.95 10.37
N GLU A 18 -12.26 4.82 10.51
CA GLU A 18 -12.23 6.16 9.91
C GLU A 18 -12.13 6.09 8.37
N ALA A 19 -11.28 5.19 7.85
CA ALA A 19 -11.15 4.93 6.41
C ALA A 19 -12.45 4.36 5.81
N ILE A 20 -13.13 3.47 6.52
CA ILE A 20 -14.46 2.97 6.15
C ILE A 20 -15.50 4.11 6.14
N LYS A 21 -15.39 5.07 7.07
CA LYS A 21 -16.27 6.25 7.14
C LYS A 21 -16.08 7.23 5.97
N ILE A 22 -14.88 7.32 5.40
CA ILE A 22 -14.62 8.13 4.20
C ILE A 22 -15.36 7.54 2.98
N SER A 23 -15.54 6.21 2.93
CA SER A 23 -16.24 5.52 1.84
C SER A 23 -17.76 5.70 1.82
N THR A 24 -18.39 6.28 2.86
CA THR A 24 -19.85 6.50 2.92
C THR A 24 -20.36 7.74 2.18
N MET A 25 -19.49 8.56 1.59
CA MET A 25 -19.92 9.56 0.59
C MET A 25 -20.05 8.86 -0.76
N THR A 26 -21.14 9.08 -1.50
CA THR A 26 -21.40 8.56 -2.86
C THR A 26 -20.13 8.61 -3.72
N GLN A 27 -19.39 7.49 -3.77
CA GLN A 27 -18.14 7.41 -4.51
C GLN A 27 -18.50 7.37 -5.99
N PRO A 28 -17.84 8.17 -6.85
CA PRO A 28 -18.00 8.01 -8.29
C PRO A 28 -17.64 6.57 -8.67
N SER A 29 -18.44 5.95 -9.54
CA SER A 29 -18.08 4.66 -10.11
C SER A 29 -16.89 4.89 -11.03
N LEU A 30 -15.71 4.45 -10.61
CA LEU A 30 -14.49 4.55 -11.40
C LEU A 30 -14.09 3.18 -11.92
N THR A 31 -13.44 3.15 -13.08
CA THR A 31 -13.04 1.92 -13.76
C THR A 31 -11.53 1.91 -13.90
N PHE A 32 -10.88 0.81 -13.51
CA PHE A 32 -9.43 0.68 -13.60
C PHE A 32 -8.98 0.65 -15.06
N HIS A 33 -8.05 1.53 -15.42
CA HIS A 33 -7.43 1.58 -16.75
C HIS A 33 -6.00 1.00 -16.73
N SER A 34 -5.13 1.62 -15.94
CA SER A 34 -3.70 1.33 -15.90
C SER A 34 -3.12 1.63 -14.51
N VAL A 35 -1.91 1.10 -14.26
CA VAL A 35 -1.10 1.54 -13.13
C VAL A 35 0.34 1.73 -13.61
N HIS A 36 0.92 2.85 -13.20
CA HIS A 36 2.30 3.21 -13.46
C HIS A 36 3.04 3.29 -12.13
N SER A 37 4.30 2.87 -12.13
CA SER A 37 5.12 2.99 -10.93
C SER A 37 6.55 3.38 -11.27
N ILE A 38 7.14 4.19 -10.39
CA ILE A 38 8.51 4.70 -10.54
C ILE A 38 9.24 4.44 -9.23
N ALA A 39 10.36 3.73 -9.33
CA ALA A 39 11.27 3.55 -8.21
C ALA A 39 12.17 4.77 -8.06
N VAL A 40 12.22 5.34 -6.85
CA VAL A 40 13.08 6.48 -6.50
C VAL A 40 13.82 6.19 -5.20
N GLU A 41 15.06 6.68 -5.07
CA GLU A 41 15.80 6.62 -3.82
C GLU A 41 15.94 8.05 -3.26
N VAL A 42 15.30 8.30 -2.12
CA VAL A 42 15.22 9.64 -1.53
C VAL A 42 16.15 9.73 -0.31
N PRO A 43 17.09 10.70 -0.24
CA PRO A 43 17.90 10.91 0.94
C PRO A 43 17.05 11.46 2.09
N THR A 44 17.26 10.95 3.30
CA THR A 44 16.58 11.46 4.50
C THR A 44 17.28 12.70 5.02
N THR A 45 16.53 13.73 5.44
CA THR A 45 17.09 14.91 6.12
C THR A 45 17.84 14.53 7.40
N TYR A 46 17.32 13.56 8.15
CA TYR A 46 17.91 13.03 9.37
C TYR A 46 18.08 11.52 9.24
N ALA A 47 19.26 11.02 9.62
CA ALA A 47 19.51 9.58 9.63
C ALA A 47 18.59 8.88 10.64
N LEU A 48 17.84 7.88 10.17
CA LEU A 48 16.92 7.11 10.99
C LEU A 48 17.67 5.90 11.58
N GLY A 49 18.05 6.01 12.85
CA GLY A 49 18.66 4.91 13.61
C GLY A 49 17.62 3.90 14.10
N THR A 50 17.87 2.61 13.88
CA THR A 50 17.06 1.49 14.39
C THR A 50 17.98 0.45 15.03
N SER A 51 17.41 -0.52 15.77
CA SER A 51 18.19 -1.67 16.28
C SER A 51 18.79 -2.56 15.17
N ARG A 52 18.34 -2.39 13.92
CA ARG A 52 18.80 -3.13 12.73
C ARG A 52 19.80 -2.35 11.88
N GLY A 53 20.06 -1.08 12.18
CA GLY A 53 20.98 -0.24 11.41
C GLY A 53 20.50 1.20 11.25
N VAL A 54 21.27 1.97 10.49
CA VAL A 54 20.99 3.39 10.21
C VAL A 54 20.53 3.53 8.76
N ILE A 55 19.39 4.18 8.57
CA ILE A 55 18.78 4.45 7.27
C ILE A 55 19.05 5.91 6.91
N THR A 56 19.80 6.13 5.84
CA THR A 56 20.12 7.47 5.29
C THR A 56 19.42 7.74 3.95
N LYS A 57 18.87 6.69 3.34
CA LYS A 57 18.17 6.72 2.07
C LYS A 57 16.95 5.80 2.11
N VAL A 58 15.88 6.24 1.49
CA VAL A 58 14.58 5.56 1.47
C VAL A 58 14.26 5.17 0.02
N PRO A 59 14.31 3.87 -0.32
CA PRO A 59 13.80 3.37 -1.58
C PRO A 59 12.27 3.44 -1.57
N LEU A 60 11.69 4.32 -2.38
CA LEU A 60 10.25 4.48 -2.54
C LEU A 60 9.81 3.97 -3.90
N LEU A 61 8.64 3.36 -3.94
CA LEU A 61 7.89 3.11 -5.17
C LEU A 61 6.74 4.11 -5.20
N LEU A 62 6.79 5.06 -6.13
CA LEU A 62 5.68 5.97 -6.42
C LEU A 62 4.71 5.25 -7.35
N ILE A 63 3.41 5.35 -7.08
CA ILE A 63 2.36 4.61 -7.81
C ILE A 63 1.29 5.58 -8.25
N ASP A 64 1.05 5.62 -9.56
CA ASP A 64 -0.06 6.33 -10.20
C ASP A 64 -1.05 5.29 -10.76
N LEU A 65 -2.31 5.37 -10.35
CA LEU A 65 -3.40 4.53 -10.84
C LEU A 65 -4.32 5.39 -11.70
N GLU A 66 -4.46 5.04 -12.97
CA GLU A 66 -5.32 5.76 -13.91
C GLU A 66 -6.67 5.06 -14.03
N THR A 67 -7.72 5.85 -14.15
CA THR A 67 -9.08 5.38 -14.40
C THR A 67 -9.55 5.77 -15.79
N GLU A 68 -10.51 5.03 -16.35
CA GLU A 68 -11.11 5.33 -17.66
C GLU A 68 -11.78 6.71 -17.70
N GLU A 69 -12.21 7.20 -16.54
CA GLU A 69 -12.83 8.51 -16.34
C GLU A 69 -11.80 9.66 -16.29
N GLY A 70 -10.51 9.36 -16.47
CA GLY A 70 -9.42 10.35 -16.47
C GLY A 70 -9.00 10.82 -15.07
N ILE A 71 -9.40 10.11 -14.02
CA ILE A 71 -8.95 10.40 -12.65
C ILE A 71 -7.66 9.61 -12.37
N THR A 72 -6.70 10.24 -11.70
CA THR A 72 -5.46 9.57 -11.27
C THR A 72 -5.40 9.50 -9.75
N GLY A 73 -5.40 8.28 -9.21
CA GLY A 73 -5.08 8.01 -7.80
C GLY A 73 -3.57 7.92 -7.60
N ARG A 74 -3.04 8.49 -6.52
CA ARG A 74 -1.60 8.46 -6.22
C ARG A 74 -1.32 7.86 -4.86
N SER A 75 -0.31 7.01 -4.79
CA SER A 75 0.18 6.43 -3.54
C SER A 75 1.69 6.18 -3.61
N TYR A 76 2.26 5.76 -2.50
CA TYR A 76 3.66 5.37 -2.43
C TYR A 76 3.85 4.20 -1.48
N LEU A 77 4.93 3.46 -1.67
CA LEU A 77 5.33 2.35 -0.81
C LEU A 77 6.82 2.44 -0.49
N TRP A 78 7.20 2.21 0.76
CA TRP A 78 8.59 2.13 1.18
C TRP A 78 9.10 0.69 1.06
N GLY A 79 10.10 0.48 0.20
CA GLY A 79 10.67 -0.85 -0.09
C GLY A 79 11.71 -1.35 0.92
N TYR A 80 12.09 -0.55 1.93
CA TYR A 80 13.18 -0.80 2.90
C TYR A 80 14.59 -0.94 2.32
N PHE A 81 14.76 -1.66 1.21
CA PHE A 81 16.01 -1.80 0.46
C PHE A 81 15.73 -1.75 -1.06
N PRO A 82 16.73 -1.36 -1.89
CA PRO A 82 16.49 -1.06 -3.30
C PRO A 82 15.95 -2.22 -4.15
N ALA A 83 16.31 -3.47 -3.84
CA ALA A 83 15.83 -4.61 -4.63
C ALA A 83 14.31 -4.84 -4.48
N THR A 84 13.71 -4.45 -3.34
CA THR A 84 12.28 -4.66 -3.09
C THR A 84 11.41 -3.84 -4.02
N VAL A 85 11.78 -2.60 -4.33
CA VAL A 85 10.94 -1.74 -5.18
C VAL A 85 10.76 -2.34 -6.57
N SER A 86 11.82 -2.90 -7.17
CA SER A 86 11.73 -3.62 -8.45
C SER A 86 10.88 -4.88 -8.36
N ALA A 87 11.00 -5.65 -7.27
CA ALA A 87 10.19 -6.85 -7.05
C ALA A 87 8.71 -6.51 -6.92
N ILE A 88 8.37 -5.46 -6.16
CA ILE A 88 6.99 -5.00 -5.98
C ILE A 88 6.41 -4.49 -7.30
N THR A 89 7.19 -3.78 -8.12
CA THR A 89 6.72 -3.38 -9.46
C THR A 89 6.24 -4.57 -10.28
N LYS A 90 6.94 -5.72 -10.22
CA LYS A 90 6.51 -6.93 -10.94
C LYS A 90 5.24 -7.55 -10.38
N ILE A 91 5.04 -7.50 -9.07
CA ILE A 91 3.78 -7.92 -8.45
C ILE A 91 2.64 -6.96 -8.84
N LEU A 92 2.92 -5.66 -8.89
CA LEU A 92 1.94 -4.64 -9.28
C LEU A 92 1.51 -4.78 -10.73
N GLU A 93 2.43 -5.12 -11.65
CA GLU A 93 2.10 -5.48 -13.05
C GLU A 93 1.11 -6.65 -13.12
N GLU A 94 1.28 -7.65 -12.25
CA GLU A 94 0.37 -8.81 -12.16
C GLU A 94 -1.00 -8.48 -11.56
N VAL A 95 -1.02 -7.60 -10.55
CA VAL A 95 -2.26 -7.03 -10.02
C VAL A 95 -3.00 -6.26 -11.11
N ALA A 96 -2.30 -5.39 -11.84
CA ALA A 96 -2.88 -4.58 -12.91
C ALA A 96 -3.51 -5.44 -14.02
N ARG A 97 -2.82 -6.52 -14.41
CA ARG A 97 -3.34 -7.50 -15.37
C ARG A 97 -4.61 -8.18 -14.87
N THR A 98 -4.69 -8.43 -13.55
CA THR A 98 -5.83 -9.10 -12.92
C THR A 98 -7.08 -8.23 -12.88
N VAL A 99 -6.92 -6.93 -12.60
CA VAL A 99 -8.04 -6.01 -12.31
C VAL A 99 -8.42 -5.14 -13.50
N LYS A 100 -7.88 -5.42 -14.69
CA LYS A 100 -8.05 -4.56 -15.86
C LYS A 100 -9.52 -4.48 -16.30
N GLY A 101 -10.03 -3.25 -16.46
CA GLY A 101 -11.42 -2.98 -16.87
C GLY A 101 -12.45 -3.21 -15.75
N GLU A 102 -12.01 -3.48 -14.52
CA GLU A 102 -12.90 -3.67 -13.39
C GLU A 102 -13.26 -2.34 -12.72
N ARG A 103 -14.42 -2.32 -12.06
CA ARG A 103 -14.81 -1.22 -11.19
C ARG A 103 -13.86 -1.12 -10.00
N LEU A 104 -13.40 0.09 -9.72
CA LEU A 104 -12.63 0.44 -8.53
C LEU A 104 -13.52 0.46 -7.29
N ALA A 105 -13.71 -0.73 -6.72
CA ALA A 105 -14.31 -0.93 -5.40
C ALA A 105 -13.23 -1.50 -4.46
N PRO A 106 -12.53 -0.66 -3.66
CA PRO A 106 -11.34 -1.07 -2.92
C PRO A 106 -11.54 -2.29 -2.00
N VAL A 107 -12.70 -2.40 -1.35
CA VAL A 107 -13.03 -3.52 -0.46
C VAL A 107 -13.20 -4.82 -1.24
N ASP A 108 -13.92 -4.77 -2.36
CA ASP A 108 -14.17 -5.94 -3.21
C ASP A 108 -12.88 -6.39 -3.92
N LEU A 109 -12.10 -5.43 -4.40
CA LEU A 109 -10.77 -5.66 -4.98
C LEU A 109 -9.83 -6.29 -3.94
N TRP A 110 -9.83 -5.79 -2.70
CA TRP A 110 -9.00 -6.37 -1.64
C TRP A 110 -9.36 -7.84 -1.37
N SER A 111 -10.64 -8.17 -1.23
CA SER A 111 -11.07 -9.56 -1.00
C SER A 111 -10.58 -10.48 -2.11
N ARG A 112 -10.81 -10.09 -3.36
CA ARG A 112 -10.44 -10.89 -4.54
C ARG A 112 -8.94 -11.02 -4.74
N LEU A 113 -8.19 -9.94 -4.56
CA LEU A 113 -6.73 -9.98 -4.66
C LEU A 113 -6.13 -10.83 -3.53
N SER A 114 -6.64 -10.70 -2.30
CA SER A 114 -6.20 -11.51 -1.17
C SER A 114 -6.39 -13.01 -1.42
N GLU A 115 -7.54 -13.40 -1.98
CA GLU A 115 -7.80 -14.79 -2.38
C GLU A 115 -6.84 -15.26 -3.49
N ARG A 116 -6.66 -14.46 -4.55
CA ARG A 116 -5.79 -14.81 -5.68
C ARG A 116 -4.32 -14.98 -5.27
N PHE A 117 -3.83 -14.13 -4.37
CA PHE A 117 -2.45 -14.12 -3.92
C PHE A 117 -2.22 -14.87 -2.60
N ALA A 118 -3.21 -15.62 -2.11
CA ALA A 118 -3.14 -16.30 -0.81
C ALA A 118 -1.92 -17.22 -0.65
N LEU A 119 -1.51 -17.92 -1.72
CA LEU A 119 -0.40 -18.88 -1.68
C LEU A 119 0.98 -18.25 -1.49
N ILE A 120 1.17 -16.99 -1.92
CA ILE A 120 2.44 -16.28 -1.77
C ILE A 120 2.49 -15.40 -0.51
N GLY A 121 1.39 -15.36 0.27
CA GLY A 121 1.23 -14.51 1.44
C GLY A 121 0.64 -13.14 1.08
N VAL A 122 -0.47 -12.77 1.74
CA VAL A 122 -1.18 -11.49 1.52
C VAL A 122 -0.45 -10.31 2.17
N GLN A 123 0.43 -10.57 3.13
CA GLN A 123 1.14 -9.55 3.93
C GLN A 123 2.67 -9.59 3.79
N GLY A 124 3.23 -10.46 2.95
CA GLY A 124 4.67 -10.51 2.70
C GLY A 124 5.18 -11.86 2.23
N ILE A 125 6.33 -11.83 1.55
CA ILE A 125 7.05 -12.99 0.99
C ILE A 125 8.03 -13.60 2.02
N VAL A 126 8.28 -12.92 3.15
CA VAL A 126 9.22 -13.33 4.22
C VAL A 126 8.59 -13.15 5.59
#